data_AF-A0A523YYW0-F1
#
_entry.id   AF-A0A523YYW0-F1
#
_cell.length_a   1.000
_cell.length_b   1.000
_cell.length_c   1.000
_cell.angle_alpha   90.00
_cell.angle_beta   90.00
_cell.angle_gamma   90.00
#
_symmetry.space_group_name_H-M   'P 1'
#
loop_
_entity.id
_entity.type
_entity.pdbx_description
1 polymer ?
#
loop_
_entity_poly.entity_id
_entity_poly.type
_entity_poly.pdbx_seq_one_letter_code
_entity_poly.pdbx_strand_id
1 'polypeptide(L)'
;MNVLPANLSPTDSKQKRRFRGQTLVEFALVLPVMLMVLFVIIEMARLLHAWLAVENGARFGIRYAVTGEFNDTHCSGFPGGICDDLPEQDAARIPSIRDAARAGAVAIMRNETVPVASPGYFKITLCSSKRTGAGPLFLYHDSNTPIHQPAWCEELATNNPIDDAGGPGDRVSVTVDFEHPLIVPILGSALPNIHLTSKREGIVEQFRVARVVGLPATISVPTFTPTNTATATATATSTQTPTPSSTPCKVPPVVQIIFPTNGGTYIDKLPAQAMAYDPDNADPAA
;
A
#
# COMPACT_ATOMS: atom_id res chain seq x y z
N MET A 1 -10.91 -12.18 111.62
CA MET A 1 -10.05 -11.62 110.55
C MET A 1 -9.54 -12.79 109.74
N ASN A 2 -10.12 -13.08 108.58
CA ASN A 2 -9.51 -13.97 107.60
C ASN A 2 -9.64 -13.30 106.23
N VAL A 3 -8.48 -13.03 105.64
CA VAL A 3 -8.26 -12.26 104.43
C VAL A 3 -8.47 -13.18 103.23
N LEU A 4 -9.21 -12.70 102.23
CA LEU A 4 -9.38 -13.31 100.89
C LEU A 4 -8.04 -13.43 100.16
N PRO A 5 -7.83 -14.50 99.36
CA PRO A 5 -6.99 -14.39 98.17
C PRO A 5 -7.86 -14.33 96.92
N ALA A 6 -7.80 -13.20 96.21
CA ALA A 6 -8.22 -13.10 94.82
C ALA A 6 -7.13 -13.72 93.95
N ASN A 7 -7.46 -14.80 93.23
CA ASN A 7 -6.56 -15.40 92.25
C ASN A 7 -6.95 -14.95 90.84
N LEU A 8 -5.93 -14.45 90.13
CA LEU A 8 -6.02 -13.74 88.86
C LEU A 8 -6.55 -14.61 87.71
N SER A 9 -7.44 -14.02 86.91
CA SER A 9 -7.82 -14.53 85.59
C SER A 9 -6.64 -14.38 84.61
N PRO A 10 -6.24 -15.44 83.87
CA PRO A 10 -5.28 -15.29 82.80
C PRO A 10 -5.97 -14.58 81.64
N THR A 11 -5.59 -13.32 81.38
CA THR A 11 -5.94 -12.64 80.14
C THR A 11 -5.29 -13.39 78.98
N ASP A 12 -6.07 -14.23 78.30
CA ASP A 12 -5.73 -14.86 77.03
C ASP A 12 -5.52 -13.77 75.98
N SER A 13 -4.28 -13.30 75.87
CA SER A 13 -3.88 -12.35 74.83
C SER A 13 -3.81 -13.09 73.50
N LYS A 14 -4.95 -13.21 72.82
CA LYS A 14 -5.04 -13.65 71.43
C LYS A 14 -4.19 -12.74 70.55
N GLN A 15 -2.96 -13.18 70.26
CA GLN A 15 -2.13 -12.59 69.22
C GLN A 15 -2.84 -12.76 67.87
N LYS A 16 -3.48 -11.68 67.41
CA LYS A 16 -3.93 -11.56 66.02
C LYS A 16 -2.68 -11.60 65.13
N ARG A 17 -2.41 -12.76 64.52
CA ARG A 17 -1.41 -12.91 63.46
C ARG A 17 -1.78 -11.94 62.34
N ARG A 18 -1.03 -10.85 62.21
CA ARG A 18 -1.17 -9.89 61.12
C ARG A 18 -0.78 -10.59 59.81
N PHE A 19 -1.73 -10.67 58.88
CA PHE A 19 -1.54 -11.15 57.51
C PHE A 19 -0.53 -10.25 56.78
N ARG A 20 0.74 -10.66 56.76
CA ARG A 20 1.78 -10.11 55.89
C ARG A 20 1.85 -11.02 54.66
N GLY A 21 1.20 -10.62 53.55
CA GLY A 21 1.24 -11.39 52.31
C GLY A 21 0.01 -11.27 51.40
N GLN A 22 -1.10 -10.69 51.88
CA GLN A 22 -2.33 -10.57 51.09
C GLN A 22 -2.13 -9.80 49.77
N THR A 23 -1.37 -8.70 49.79
CA THR A 23 -1.08 -7.89 48.60
C THR A 23 -0.26 -8.62 47.54
N LEU A 24 0.63 -9.55 47.95
CA LEU A 24 1.45 -10.34 47.03
C LEU A 24 0.58 -11.36 46.27
N VAL A 25 -0.41 -11.95 46.94
CA VAL A 25 -1.35 -12.91 46.33
C VAL A 25 -2.30 -12.19 45.37
N GLU A 26 -2.83 -11.03 45.75
CA GLU A 26 -3.68 -10.22 44.87
C GLU A 26 -2.92 -9.81 43.59
N PHE A 27 -1.66 -9.38 43.72
CA PHE A 27 -0.82 -9.07 42.57
C PHE A 27 -0.53 -10.29 41.69
N ALA A 28 -0.21 -11.43 42.30
CA ALA A 28 0.08 -12.67 41.58
C ALA A 28 -1.11 -13.20 40.77
N LEU A 29 -2.34 -12.90 41.19
CA LEU A 29 -3.56 -13.28 40.47
C LEU A 29 -3.94 -12.29 39.35
N VAL A 30 -3.67 -10.99 39.53
CA VAL A 30 -3.97 -9.97 38.51
C VAL A 30 -2.94 -9.98 37.37
N LEU A 31 -1.67 -10.23 37.68
CA LEU A 31 -0.57 -10.26 36.70
C LEU A 31 -0.83 -11.16 35.48
N PRO A 32 -1.25 -12.44 35.60
CA PRO A 32 -1.48 -13.29 34.43
C PRO A 32 -2.64 -12.79 33.56
N VAL A 33 -3.69 -12.22 34.16
CA VAL A 33 -4.82 -11.65 33.41
C VAL A 33 -4.37 -10.39 32.66
N MET A 34 -3.62 -9.51 33.32
CA MET A 34 -3.06 -8.31 32.69
C MET A 34 -2.15 -8.67 31.51
N LEU A 35 -1.27 -9.66 31.67
CA LEU A 35 -0.40 -10.14 30.60
C LEU A 35 -1.18 -10.77 29.44
N MET A 36 -2.22 -11.58 29.73
CA MET A 36 -3.07 -12.15 28.70
C MET A 36 -3.72 -11.06 27.83
N VAL A 37 -4.28 -10.01 28.45
CA VAL A 37 -4.87 -8.88 27.73
C VAL A 37 -3.82 -8.13 26.91
N LEU A 38 -2.63 -7.89 27.47
CA LEU A 38 -1.54 -7.24 26.76
C LEU A 38 -1.13 -8.03 25.50
N PHE A 39 -0.95 -9.34 25.61
CA PHE A 39 -0.57 -10.17 24.47
C PHE A 39 -1.63 -10.19 23.38
N VAL A 40 -2.92 -10.23 23.73
CA VAL A 40 -4.02 -10.15 22.76
C VAL A 40 -3.99 -8.82 21.99
N ILE A 41 -3.78 -7.70 22.70
CA ILE A 41 -3.70 -6.38 22.06
C ILE A 41 -2.48 -6.30 21.14
N ILE A 42 -1.31 -6.78 21.59
CA ILE A 42 -0.08 -6.78 20.79
C ILE A 42 -0.25 -7.65 19.53
N GLU A 43 -0.84 -8.84 19.66
CA GLU A 43 -1.03 -9.75 18.53
C GLU A 43 -2.01 -9.15 17.51
N MET A 44 -3.12 -8.57 17.97
CA MET A 44 -4.08 -7.89 17.09
C MET A 44 -3.43 -6.70 16.35
N ALA A 45 -2.59 -5.93 17.04
CA ALA A 45 -1.86 -4.81 16.44
C ALA A 45 -0.88 -5.31 15.35
N ARG A 46 -0.14 -6.39 15.62
CA ARG A 46 0.79 -7.00 14.65
C ARG A 46 0.07 -7.59 13.44
N LEU A 47 -1.07 -8.25 13.67
CA LEU A 47 -1.89 -8.83 12.61
C LEU A 47 -2.47 -7.73 11.70
N LEU A 48 -3.03 -6.67 12.28
CA LEU A 48 -3.53 -5.52 11.52
C LEU A 48 -2.42 -4.84 10.73
N HIS A 49 -1.25 -4.66 11.33
CA HIS A 49 -0.08 -4.12 10.64
C HIS A 49 0.31 -4.98 9.43
N ALA A 50 0.38 -6.31 9.59
CA ALA A 50 0.69 -7.22 8.49
C ALA A 50 -0.38 -7.19 7.39
N TRP A 51 -1.66 -7.14 7.77
CA TRP A 51 -2.78 -6.99 6.83
C TRP A 51 -2.63 -5.71 5.98
N LEU A 52 -2.35 -4.57 6.62
CA LEU A 52 -2.12 -3.30 5.92
C LEU A 52 -0.91 -3.37 4.98
N ALA A 53 0.17 -4.04 5.38
CA ALA A 53 1.34 -4.22 4.53
C ALA A 53 1.03 -5.06 3.28
N VAL A 54 0.31 -6.18 3.42
CA VAL A 54 -0.11 -7.04 2.30
C VAL A 54 -1.03 -6.27 1.34
N GLU A 55 -1.99 -5.54 1.90
CA GLU A 55 -2.92 -4.69 1.17
C GLU A 55 -2.22 -3.57 0.39
N ASN A 56 -1.24 -2.90 1.00
CA ASN A 56 -0.41 -1.91 0.33
C ASN A 56 0.48 -2.55 -0.74
N GLY A 57 1.06 -3.73 -0.49
CA GLY A 57 1.85 -4.47 -1.46
C GLY A 57 1.08 -4.73 -2.76
N ALA A 58 -0.15 -5.25 -2.65
CA ALA A 58 -1.02 -5.49 -3.81
C ALA A 58 -1.35 -4.20 -4.57
N ARG A 59 -1.60 -3.09 -3.85
CA ARG A 59 -1.89 -1.77 -4.44
C ARG A 59 -0.69 -1.18 -5.19
N PHE A 60 0.52 -1.29 -4.64
CA PHE A 60 1.72 -0.78 -5.29
C PHE A 60 2.06 -1.64 -6.52
N GLY A 61 1.99 -2.96 -6.38
CA GLY A 61 2.20 -3.90 -7.48
C GLY A 61 1.26 -3.63 -8.65
N ILE A 62 -0.05 -3.50 -8.38
CA ILE A 62 -1.02 -3.28 -9.48
C ILE A 62 -0.84 -1.92 -10.15
N ARG A 63 -0.54 -0.85 -9.39
CA ARG A 63 -0.29 0.49 -9.94
C ARG A 63 0.89 0.48 -10.90
N TYR A 64 1.95 -0.24 -10.54
CA TYR A 64 3.11 -0.42 -11.40
C TYR A 64 2.76 -1.29 -12.62
N ALA A 65 2.10 -2.45 -12.41
CA ALA A 65 1.73 -3.37 -13.48
C ALA A 65 0.90 -2.72 -14.59
N VAL A 66 -0.05 -1.85 -14.20
CA VAL A 66 -0.91 -1.11 -15.13
C VAL A 66 -0.11 -0.19 -16.06
N THR A 67 1.03 0.35 -15.63
CA THR A 67 1.84 1.23 -16.50
C THR A 67 2.45 0.51 -17.70
N GLY A 68 2.62 -0.82 -17.62
CA GLY A 68 3.35 -1.59 -18.63
C GLY A 68 4.87 -1.40 -18.58
N GLU A 69 5.40 -0.60 -17.65
CA GLU A 69 6.83 -0.31 -17.51
C GLU A 69 7.61 -1.51 -16.93
N PHE A 70 8.91 -1.56 -17.18
CA PHE A 70 9.85 -2.48 -16.53
C PHE A 70 11.10 -1.75 -16.06
N ASN A 71 11.83 -2.37 -15.15
CA ASN A 71 13.09 -1.87 -14.63
C ASN A 71 14.26 -2.59 -15.33
N ASP A 72 15.11 -1.81 -15.99
CA ASP A 72 16.27 -2.30 -16.76
C ASP A 72 17.25 -3.14 -15.93
N THR A 73 17.26 -3.02 -14.61
CA THR A 73 18.09 -3.89 -13.74
C THR A 73 17.77 -5.39 -13.92
N HIS A 74 16.53 -5.72 -14.29
CA HIS A 74 16.10 -7.09 -14.59
C HIS A 74 16.49 -7.56 -15.99
N CYS A 75 17.09 -6.69 -16.81
CA CYS A 75 17.59 -7.03 -18.14
C CYS A 75 19.01 -7.62 -18.13
N SER A 76 19.67 -7.66 -16.97
CA SER A 76 21.05 -8.16 -16.82
C SER A 76 21.26 -9.62 -17.25
N GLY A 77 20.19 -10.42 -17.34
CA GLY A 77 20.22 -11.81 -17.81
C GLY A 77 20.21 -11.97 -19.33
N PHE A 78 19.98 -10.91 -20.10
CA PHE A 78 19.90 -10.93 -21.56
C PHE A 78 21.23 -10.50 -22.22
N PRO A 79 21.45 -10.85 -23.50
CA PRO A 79 22.66 -10.44 -24.23
C PRO A 79 22.84 -8.92 -24.19
N GLY A 80 23.99 -8.45 -23.71
CA GLY A 80 24.28 -7.01 -23.59
C GLY A 80 23.69 -6.33 -22.36
N GLY A 81 22.94 -7.03 -21.51
CA GLY A 81 22.37 -6.50 -20.27
C GLY A 81 21.21 -5.53 -20.47
N ILE A 82 20.56 -5.60 -21.62
CA ILE A 82 19.46 -4.73 -22.07
C ILE A 82 18.30 -5.60 -22.57
N CYS A 83 17.08 -5.08 -22.51
CA CYS A 83 15.87 -5.75 -23.02
C CYS A 83 15.47 -5.12 -24.36
N ASP A 84 16.00 -5.64 -25.45
CA ASP A 84 15.82 -5.05 -26.79
C ASP A 84 14.52 -5.53 -27.45
N ASP A 85 14.16 -6.81 -27.23
CA ASP A 85 12.98 -7.41 -27.82
C ASP A 85 11.78 -7.45 -26.86
N LEU A 86 10.56 -7.47 -27.41
CA LEU A 86 9.31 -7.55 -26.64
C LEU A 86 9.26 -8.70 -25.62
N PRO A 87 9.71 -9.95 -25.95
CA PRO A 87 9.71 -11.04 -24.97
C PRO A 87 10.66 -10.80 -23.80
N GLU A 88 11.79 -10.12 -24.04
CA GLU A 88 12.76 -9.77 -22.99
C GLU A 88 12.18 -8.69 -22.07
N GLN A 89 11.53 -7.68 -22.66
CA GLN A 89 10.79 -6.66 -21.91
C GLN A 89 9.71 -7.30 -21.05
N ASP A 90 8.88 -8.19 -21.61
CA ASP A 90 7.83 -8.88 -20.86
C ASP A 90 8.38 -9.77 -19.74
N ALA A 91 9.52 -10.42 -19.95
CA ALA A 91 10.21 -11.19 -18.92
C ALA A 91 10.75 -10.29 -17.79
N ALA A 92 11.25 -9.08 -18.10
CA ALA A 92 11.69 -8.11 -17.10
C ALA A 92 10.54 -7.43 -16.34
N ARG A 93 9.33 -7.40 -16.91
CA ARG A 93 8.14 -6.80 -16.27
C ARG A 93 7.70 -7.54 -15.01
N ILE A 94 7.70 -8.88 -15.03
CA ILE A 94 7.29 -9.71 -13.88
C ILE A 94 8.09 -9.37 -12.60
N PRO A 95 9.44 -9.44 -12.59
CA PRO A 95 10.22 -9.10 -11.42
C PRO A 95 10.13 -7.61 -11.06
N SER A 96 9.94 -6.72 -12.03
CA SER A 96 9.72 -5.29 -11.77
C SER A 96 8.44 -5.02 -10.98
N ILE A 97 7.34 -5.68 -11.34
CA ILE A 97 6.07 -5.61 -10.60
C ILE A 97 6.24 -6.24 -9.21
N ARG A 98 6.98 -7.35 -9.11
CA ARG A 98 7.28 -7.99 -7.84
C ARG A 98 8.05 -7.07 -6.90
N ASP A 99 9.01 -6.31 -7.41
CA ASP A 99 9.75 -5.30 -6.65
C ASP A 99 8.86 -4.15 -6.20
N ALA A 100 7.98 -3.65 -7.07
CA ALA A 100 6.99 -2.64 -6.69
C ALA A 100 6.05 -3.13 -5.57
N ALA A 101 5.58 -4.39 -5.67
CA ALA A 101 4.76 -5.00 -4.63
C ALA A 101 5.53 -5.20 -3.31
N ARG A 102 6.79 -5.64 -3.36
CA ARG A 102 7.67 -5.73 -2.19
C ARG A 102 7.93 -4.36 -1.54
N ALA A 103 8.07 -3.32 -2.36
CA ALA A 103 8.24 -1.95 -1.90
C ALA A 103 6.95 -1.38 -1.28
N GLY A 104 5.78 -1.86 -1.67
CA GLY A 104 4.50 -1.54 -0.99
C GLY A 104 4.29 -2.32 0.31
N ALA A 105 4.75 -3.57 0.36
CA ALA A 105 4.70 -4.45 1.53
C ALA A 105 5.85 -4.19 2.51
N VAL A 106 6.04 -2.93 2.91
CA VAL A 106 7.08 -2.54 3.87
C VAL A 106 6.73 -3.04 5.28
N ALA A 107 7.75 -3.20 6.12
CA ALA A 107 7.61 -3.46 7.55
C ALA A 107 6.97 -4.81 7.91
N ILE A 108 7.00 -5.79 7.00
CA ILE A 108 6.83 -7.21 7.31
C ILE A 108 8.15 -7.95 7.13
N MET A 109 8.45 -8.85 8.06
CA MET A 109 9.58 -9.78 7.91
C MET A 109 9.13 -10.91 6.98
N ARG A 110 9.52 -10.80 5.71
CA ARG A 110 9.19 -11.74 4.64
C ARG A 110 10.38 -12.63 4.33
N ASN A 111 10.09 -13.88 4.02
CA ASN A 111 11.05 -14.82 3.46
C ASN A 111 10.38 -15.55 2.29
N GLU A 112 10.95 -15.39 1.09
CA GLU A 112 10.41 -16.01 -0.13
C GLU A 112 10.98 -17.42 -0.36
N THR A 113 11.98 -17.84 0.42
CA THR A 113 12.65 -19.13 0.28
C THR A 113 12.10 -20.21 1.20
N VAL A 114 11.23 -19.85 2.15
CA VAL A 114 10.61 -20.83 3.03
C VAL A 114 9.50 -21.57 2.29
N PRO A 115 9.20 -22.83 2.65
CA PRO A 115 8.12 -23.57 2.02
C PRO A 115 6.76 -22.92 2.32
N VAL A 116 5.77 -23.24 1.47
CA VAL A 116 4.37 -22.83 1.67
C VAL A 116 3.88 -23.21 3.07
N ALA A 117 2.92 -22.45 3.60
CA ALA A 117 2.36 -22.61 4.94
C ALA A 117 3.34 -22.43 6.11
N SER A 118 4.59 -22.00 5.86
CA SER A 118 5.57 -21.74 6.92
C SER A 118 5.52 -20.29 7.42
N PRO A 119 5.84 -20.03 8.70
CA PRO A 119 5.85 -18.67 9.23
C PRO A 119 6.82 -17.76 8.47
N GLY A 120 6.34 -16.60 8.04
CA GLY A 120 7.11 -15.63 7.25
C GLY A 120 7.14 -15.89 5.75
N TYR A 121 6.46 -16.95 5.25
CA TYR A 121 6.28 -17.18 3.81
C TYR A 121 5.66 -15.96 3.14
N PHE A 122 6.19 -15.58 2.00
CA PHE A 122 5.71 -14.46 1.20
C PHE A 122 5.79 -14.79 -0.28
N LYS A 123 4.69 -14.63 -1.00
CA LYS A 123 4.64 -14.83 -2.46
C LYS A 123 3.79 -13.74 -3.10
N ILE A 124 4.24 -13.29 -4.27
CA ILE A 124 3.48 -12.40 -5.13
C ILE A 124 3.18 -13.18 -6.41
N THR A 125 1.91 -13.30 -6.72
CA THR A 125 1.39 -14.00 -7.90
C THR A 125 0.84 -12.98 -8.88
N LEU A 126 1.19 -13.14 -10.16
CA LEU A 126 0.71 -12.27 -11.23
C LEU A 126 -0.03 -13.11 -12.25
N CYS A 127 -1.21 -12.66 -12.66
CA CYS A 127 -1.96 -13.33 -13.71
C CYS A 127 -2.63 -12.30 -14.61
N SER A 128 -2.89 -12.67 -15.86
CA SER A 128 -3.56 -11.79 -16.80
C SER A 128 -4.77 -12.45 -17.43
N SER A 129 -5.64 -11.63 -18.00
CA SER A 129 -6.76 -12.07 -18.80
C SER A 129 -6.39 -12.23 -20.28
N LYS A 130 -5.10 -12.39 -20.62
CA LYS A 130 -4.63 -12.48 -22.01
C LYS A 130 -5.41 -13.59 -22.73
N ARG A 131 -5.94 -13.27 -23.93
CA ARG A 131 -6.75 -14.22 -24.71
C ARG A 131 -6.10 -14.49 -26.06
N THR A 132 -6.22 -15.73 -26.52
CA THR A 132 -6.06 -16.07 -27.94
C THR A 132 -7.43 -16.34 -28.53
N GLY A 133 -7.54 -16.40 -29.86
CA GLY A 133 -8.81 -16.66 -30.55
C GLY A 133 -9.56 -17.93 -30.11
N ALA A 134 -8.90 -18.83 -29.36
CA ALA A 134 -9.48 -20.06 -28.81
C ALA A 134 -9.94 -19.97 -27.34
N GLY A 135 -9.61 -18.91 -26.59
CA GLY A 135 -9.96 -18.82 -25.16
C GLY A 135 -8.99 -17.99 -24.31
N PRO A 136 -9.16 -17.98 -22.97
CA PRO A 136 -8.15 -17.42 -22.08
C PRO A 136 -6.85 -18.23 -22.15
N LEU A 137 -5.70 -17.55 -22.15
CA LEU A 137 -4.39 -18.20 -22.06
C LEU A 137 -4.01 -18.58 -20.64
N PHE A 138 -4.46 -17.78 -19.67
CA PHE A 138 -4.14 -17.97 -18.26
C PHE A 138 -5.40 -18.14 -17.42
N LEU A 139 -5.32 -19.04 -16.43
CA LEU A 139 -6.33 -19.24 -15.40
C LEU A 139 -5.74 -18.83 -14.06
N TYR A 140 -6.44 -17.94 -13.38
CA TYR A 140 -6.10 -17.52 -12.03
C TYR A 140 -6.78 -18.43 -11.01
N HIS A 141 -6.00 -18.95 -10.06
CA HIS A 141 -6.49 -19.71 -8.92
C HIS A 141 -6.35 -18.89 -7.64
N ASP A 142 -7.47 -18.70 -6.94
CA ASP A 142 -7.52 -17.98 -5.67
C ASP A 142 -6.74 -18.67 -4.55
N SER A 143 -6.22 -17.88 -3.62
CA SER A 143 -5.62 -18.36 -2.38
C SER A 143 -6.66 -19.03 -1.48
N ASN A 144 -6.32 -20.16 -0.88
CA ASN A 144 -7.17 -20.88 0.08
C ASN A 144 -6.60 -20.72 1.49
N THR A 145 -7.14 -19.74 2.23
CA THR A 145 -6.59 -19.32 3.53
C THR A 145 -6.73 -20.39 4.63
N PRO A 146 -7.80 -21.21 4.72
CA PRO A 146 -7.87 -22.30 5.69
C PRO A 146 -6.79 -23.39 5.59
N ILE A 147 -6.27 -23.65 4.38
CA ILE A 147 -5.25 -24.69 4.15
C ILE A 147 -3.88 -24.11 3.79
N HIS A 148 -3.69 -22.81 3.98
CA HIS A 148 -2.44 -22.08 3.72
C HIS A 148 -1.89 -22.30 2.28
N GLN A 149 -2.80 -22.38 1.31
CA GLN A 149 -2.43 -22.51 -0.10
C GLN A 149 -2.43 -21.13 -0.77
N PRO A 150 -1.29 -20.66 -1.30
CA PRO A 150 -1.22 -19.36 -1.96
C PRO A 150 -1.90 -19.36 -3.32
N ALA A 151 -2.22 -18.16 -3.81
CA ALA A 151 -2.71 -18.00 -5.17
C ALA A 151 -1.64 -18.40 -6.20
N TRP A 152 -2.08 -18.81 -7.38
CA TRP A 152 -1.19 -19.12 -8.49
C TRP A 152 -1.87 -18.87 -9.83
N CYS A 153 -1.07 -18.65 -10.87
CA CYS A 153 -1.52 -18.47 -12.24
C CYS A 153 -1.09 -19.70 -13.06
N GLU A 154 -2.00 -20.22 -13.87
CA GLU A 154 -1.81 -21.40 -14.71
C GLU A 154 -1.84 -21.01 -16.18
N GLU A 155 -0.88 -21.46 -16.97
CA GLU A 155 -0.97 -21.40 -18.42
C GLU A 155 -1.76 -22.60 -18.96
N LEU A 156 -2.93 -22.36 -19.58
CA LEU A 156 -3.81 -23.45 -20.06
C LEU A 156 -3.19 -24.29 -21.19
N ALA A 157 -2.22 -23.75 -21.92
CA ALA A 157 -1.57 -24.48 -23.00
C ALA A 157 -0.63 -25.57 -22.48
N THR A 158 0.00 -25.36 -21.32
CA THR A 158 1.02 -26.26 -20.77
C THR A 158 0.65 -26.87 -19.40
N ASN A 159 -0.45 -26.40 -18.79
CA ASN A 159 -0.87 -26.73 -17.41
C ASN A 159 0.23 -26.50 -16.37
N ASN A 160 1.09 -25.50 -16.62
CA ASN A 160 2.18 -25.15 -15.72
C ASN A 160 1.87 -23.87 -14.95
N PRO A 161 2.31 -23.78 -13.68
CA PRO A 161 2.20 -22.56 -12.91
C PRO A 161 3.21 -21.52 -13.43
N ILE A 162 2.70 -20.49 -14.12
CA ILE A 162 3.51 -19.43 -14.74
C ILE A 162 2.82 -18.09 -14.48
N ASP A 163 3.58 -17.12 -13.99
CA ASP A 163 3.11 -15.74 -13.81
C ASP A 163 3.13 -15.01 -15.17
N ASP A 164 2.13 -14.18 -15.46
CA ASP A 164 2.08 -13.32 -16.66
C ASP A 164 1.72 -11.88 -16.28
N ALA A 165 2.48 -10.93 -16.82
CA ALA A 165 2.32 -9.49 -16.55
C ALA A 165 1.29 -8.79 -17.44
N GLY A 166 0.61 -9.52 -18.35
CA GLY A 166 -0.38 -9.01 -19.30
C GLY A 166 0.19 -8.08 -20.37
N GLY A 167 -0.37 -8.08 -21.57
CA GLY A 167 -0.05 -7.11 -22.61
C GLY A 167 -0.85 -5.80 -22.46
N PRO A 168 -0.57 -4.80 -23.32
CA PRO A 168 -1.35 -3.57 -23.37
C PRO A 168 -2.86 -3.86 -23.60
N GLY A 169 -3.72 -3.36 -22.71
CA GLY A 169 -5.17 -3.59 -22.75
C GLY A 169 -5.65 -4.87 -22.06
N ASP A 170 -4.75 -5.75 -21.61
CA ASP A 170 -5.13 -6.91 -20.81
C ASP A 170 -5.45 -6.50 -19.37
N ARG A 171 -6.41 -7.19 -18.75
CA ARG A 171 -6.63 -7.10 -17.30
C ARG A 171 -5.57 -7.93 -16.60
N VAL A 172 -4.90 -7.35 -15.63
CA VAL A 172 -3.89 -8.02 -14.81
C VAL A 172 -4.35 -8.05 -13.36
N SER A 173 -4.06 -9.13 -12.67
CA SER A 173 -4.24 -9.29 -11.23
C SER A 173 -2.88 -9.46 -10.56
N VAL A 174 -2.70 -8.75 -9.45
CA VAL A 174 -1.55 -8.89 -8.56
C VAL A 174 -2.08 -9.34 -7.20
N THR A 175 -1.68 -10.54 -6.79
CA THR A 175 -2.05 -11.12 -5.50
C THR A 175 -0.81 -11.22 -4.63
N VAL A 176 -0.91 -10.76 -3.38
CA VAL A 176 0.15 -10.86 -2.37
C VAL A 176 -0.34 -11.76 -1.26
N ASP A 177 0.38 -12.85 -1.03
CA ASP A 177 0.13 -13.83 0.03
C ASP A 177 1.25 -13.78 1.07
N PHE A 178 0.89 -13.79 2.35
CA PHE A 178 1.83 -13.73 3.47
C PHE A 178 1.38 -14.58 4.65
N GLU A 179 2.28 -15.37 5.22
CA GLU A 179 2.05 -16.16 6.43
C GLU A 179 2.55 -15.41 7.67
N HIS A 180 1.63 -14.85 8.45
CA HIS A 180 1.95 -14.06 9.63
C HIS A 180 2.32 -14.94 10.84
N PRO A 181 3.53 -14.80 11.44
CA PRO A 181 3.93 -15.55 12.62
C PRO A 181 3.27 -15.01 13.91
N LEU A 182 2.57 -15.88 14.63
CA LEU A 182 1.95 -15.55 15.93
C LEU A 182 2.99 -15.68 17.07
N ILE A 183 3.00 -14.71 18.01
CA ILE A 183 3.91 -14.72 19.17
C ILE A 183 3.27 -15.39 20.39
N VAL A 184 1.94 -15.32 20.50
CA VAL A 184 1.19 -15.84 21.65
C VAL A 184 1.41 -17.35 21.89
N PRO A 185 1.95 -17.76 23.05
CA PRO A 185 2.35 -19.15 23.31
C PRO A 185 1.17 -20.13 23.42
N ILE A 186 -0.02 -19.65 23.80
CA ILE A 186 -1.23 -20.50 23.95
C ILE A 186 -1.86 -20.83 22.59
N LEU A 187 -1.74 -19.92 21.62
CA LEU A 187 -2.27 -20.10 20.26
C LEU A 187 -1.22 -20.65 19.29
N GLY A 188 0.07 -20.35 19.50
CA GLY A 188 1.16 -20.77 18.61
C GLY A 188 1.35 -22.29 18.49
N SER A 189 0.91 -23.08 19.47
CA SER A 189 0.96 -24.55 19.40
C SER A 189 -0.17 -25.16 18.56
N ALA A 190 -1.29 -24.46 18.40
CA ALA A 190 -2.44 -24.92 17.63
C ALA A 190 -2.55 -24.24 16.25
N LEU A 191 -2.10 -22.99 16.16
CA LEU A 191 -2.07 -22.16 14.96
C LEU A 191 -0.72 -21.41 14.94
N PRO A 192 0.30 -21.93 14.26
CA PRO A 192 1.63 -21.30 14.24
C PRO A 192 1.67 -20.00 13.40
N ASN A 193 0.81 -19.90 12.41
CA ASN A 193 0.72 -18.77 11.48
C ASN A 193 -0.70 -18.58 10.96
N ILE A 194 -0.97 -17.38 10.44
CA ILE A 194 -2.22 -17.03 9.77
C ILE A 194 -1.90 -16.59 8.34
N HIS A 195 -2.59 -17.17 7.38
CA HIS A 195 -2.51 -16.79 5.97
C HIS A 195 -3.28 -15.50 5.69
N LEU A 196 -2.58 -14.47 5.23
CA LEU A 196 -3.15 -13.19 4.79
C LEU A 196 -2.96 -13.05 3.28
N THR A 197 -4.02 -12.62 2.59
CA THR A 197 -4.01 -12.46 1.14
C THR A 197 -4.65 -11.13 0.74
N SER A 198 -4.11 -10.48 -0.29
CA SER A 198 -4.78 -9.35 -0.95
C SER A 198 -4.56 -9.40 -2.45
N LYS A 199 -5.66 -9.35 -3.20
CA LYS A 199 -5.70 -9.35 -4.66
C LYS A 199 -6.13 -7.98 -5.18
N ARG A 200 -5.39 -7.39 -6.11
CA ARG A 200 -5.82 -6.19 -6.82
C ARG A 200 -5.75 -6.39 -8.33
N GLU A 201 -6.71 -5.80 -9.05
CA GLU A 201 -6.81 -5.92 -10.50
C GLU A 201 -6.79 -4.53 -11.16
N GLY A 202 -6.31 -4.49 -12.39
CA GLY A 202 -6.18 -3.29 -13.21
C GLY A 202 -6.06 -3.67 -14.68
N ILE A 203 -6.17 -2.70 -15.58
CA ILE A 203 -6.01 -2.91 -17.03
C ILE A 203 -4.72 -2.22 -17.44
N VAL A 204 -3.84 -2.91 -18.16
CA VAL A 204 -2.57 -2.34 -18.62
C VAL A 204 -2.83 -1.24 -19.64
N GLU A 205 -2.19 -0.08 -19.45
CA GLU A 205 -2.31 1.07 -20.34
C GLU A 205 -1.89 0.72 -21.77
N GLN A 206 -2.63 1.23 -22.75
CA GLN A 206 -2.30 1.06 -24.18
C GLN A 206 -1.37 2.15 -24.72
N PHE A 207 -1.18 3.23 -23.97
CA PHE A 207 -0.40 4.38 -24.41
C PHE A 207 1.05 4.21 -23.98
N ARG A 208 1.89 3.67 -24.88
CA ARG A 208 3.35 3.87 -24.76
C ARG A 208 3.62 5.35 -25.02
N VAL A 209 3.86 6.09 -23.94
CA VAL A 209 4.37 7.48 -23.90
C VAL A 209 3.36 8.53 -24.39
N ALA A 210 2.94 9.43 -23.50
CA ALA A 210 2.37 10.71 -23.93
C ALA A 210 3.45 11.43 -24.75
N ARG A 211 3.26 11.54 -26.07
CA ARG A 211 4.20 12.25 -26.95
C ARG A 211 4.45 13.64 -26.37
N VAL A 212 5.69 13.92 -25.95
CA VAL A 212 6.12 15.26 -25.56
C VAL A 212 6.06 16.12 -26.82
N VAL A 213 4.97 16.89 -26.95
CA VAL A 213 4.93 18.01 -27.89
C VAL A 213 5.89 19.02 -27.28
N GLY A 214 7.07 19.17 -27.88
CA GLY A 214 8.07 20.14 -27.42
C GLY A 214 7.42 21.50 -27.32
N LEU A 215 7.31 22.02 -26.09
CA LEU A 215 6.95 23.42 -25.88
C LEU A 215 8.06 24.25 -26.54
N PRO A 216 7.73 25.26 -27.37
CA PRO A 216 8.74 26.11 -27.97
C PRO A 216 9.61 26.74 -26.87
N ALA A 217 10.93 26.73 -27.07
CA ALA A 217 11.95 27.02 -26.05
C ALA A 217 12.01 28.48 -25.55
N THR A 218 10.97 29.29 -25.77
CA THR A 218 10.94 30.70 -25.37
C THR A 218 9.65 31.00 -24.64
N ILE A 219 9.57 30.61 -23.37
CA ILE A 219 8.70 31.30 -22.41
C ILE A 219 9.36 32.67 -22.21
N SER A 220 8.72 33.73 -22.70
CA SER A 220 9.10 35.11 -22.40
C SER A 220 8.83 35.38 -20.91
N VAL A 221 9.77 34.99 -20.06
CA VAL A 221 9.73 35.34 -18.64
C VAL A 221 9.93 36.87 -18.56
N PRO A 222 9.00 37.64 -17.96
CA PRO A 222 9.19 39.07 -17.79
C PRO A 222 10.43 39.33 -16.93
N THR A 223 11.33 40.18 -17.42
CA THR A 223 12.51 40.62 -16.68
C THR A 223 12.07 41.33 -15.41
N PHE A 224 12.34 40.74 -14.24
CA PHE A 224 12.15 41.40 -12.95
C PHE A 224 13.00 42.66 -12.91
N THR A 225 12.35 43.82 -13.05
CA THR A 225 13.01 45.11 -12.84
C THR A 225 13.16 45.27 -11.32
N PRO A 226 14.38 45.39 -10.77
CA PRO A 226 14.54 45.58 -9.34
C PRO A 226 13.94 46.93 -8.94
N THR A 227 12.83 46.90 -8.21
CA THR A 227 12.26 48.08 -7.56
C THR A 227 13.21 48.50 -6.44
N ASN A 228 13.66 49.76 -6.48
CA ASN A 228 14.52 50.35 -5.43
C ASN A 228 13.89 50.12 -4.06
N THR A 229 14.58 49.34 -3.22
CA THR A 229 14.21 49.10 -1.83
C THR A 229 14.32 50.42 -1.07
N ALA A 230 13.19 50.97 -0.64
CA ALA A 230 13.19 52.11 0.27
C ALA A 230 13.77 51.69 1.63
N THR A 231 14.79 52.42 2.09
CA THR A 231 15.45 52.28 3.39
C THR A 231 14.45 52.44 4.55
N ALA A 232 14.56 51.59 5.55
CA ALA A 232 13.70 51.60 6.74
C ALA A 232 13.87 52.92 7.54
N THR A 233 12.77 53.66 7.69
CA THR A 233 12.64 54.73 8.69
C THR A 233 11.86 54.21 9.88
N ALA A 234 12.41 54.34 11.08
CA ALA A 234 11.75 53.98 12.33
C ALA A 234 10.68 55.04 12.67
N THR A 235 9.40 54.67 12.66
CA THR A 235 8.34 55.36 13.40
C THR A 235 7.24 54.35 13.73
N ALA A 236 6.97 54.16 15.02
CA ALA A 236 5.89 53.33 15.50
C ALA A 236 4.56 54.06 15.31
N THR A 237 3.66 53.51 14.50
CA THR A 237 2.24 53.87 14.51
C THR A 237 1.43 52.62 14.13
N SER A 238 0.53 52.19 15.01
CA SER A 238 -0.39 51.09 14.74
C SER A 238 -1.28 51.43 13.55
N THR A 239 -1.16 50.68 12.47
CA THR A 239 -2.06 50.79 11.31
C THR A 239 -3.02 49.61 11.31
N GLN A 240 -4.30 49.92 11.18
CA GLN A 240 -5.40 48.95 11.12
C GLN A 240 -5.25 48.05 9.88
N THR A 241 -5.46 46.75 10.09
CA THR A 241 -5.52 45.72 9.05
C THR A 241 -6.59 46.08 7.99
N PRO A 242 -6.26 46.20 6.70
CA PRO A 242 -7.28 46.26 5.67
C PRO A 242 -7.95 44.90 5.50
N THR A 243 -9.28 44.90 5.47
CA THR A 243 -10.18 43.78 5.20
C THR A 243 -9.78 43.02 3.93
N PRO A 244 -9.88 41.68 3.88
CA PRO A 244 -9.59 40.91 2.67
C PRO A 244 -10.50 41.37 1.52
N SER A 245 -9.89 41.75 0.40
CA SER A 245 -10.57 42.00 -0.87
C SER A 245 -11.10 40.68 -1.43
N SER A 246 -12.39 40.63 -1.74
CA SER A 246 -13.00 39.51 -2.44
C SER A 246 -12.50 39.46 -3.87
N THR A 247 -11.58 38.55 -4.17
CA THR A 247 -11.22 38.19 -5.54
C THR A 247 -12.43 37.53 -6.20
N PRO A 248 -12.91 38.01 -7.37
CA PRO A 248 -13.92 37.28 -8.14
C PRO A 248 -13.34 35.92 -8.54
N CYS A 249 -14.10 34.84 -8.33
CA CYS A 249 -13.73 33.51 -8.80
C CYS A 249 -13.56 33.55 -10.33
N LYS A 250 -12.32 33.33 -10.78
CA LYS A 250 -12.00 33.12 -12.19
C LYS A 250 -12.76 31.88 -12.67
N VAL A 251 -13.40 31.99 -13.84
CA VAL A 251 -14.17 30.90 -14.44
C VAL A 251 -13.21 29.71 -14.65
N PRO A 252 -13.62 28.47 -14.32
CA PRO A 252 -12.77 27.31 -14.56
C PRO A 252 -12.50 27.14 -16.07
N PRO A 253 -11.30 26.69 -16.47
CA PRO A 253 -10.96 26.46 -17.86
C PRO A 253 -11.94 25.47 -18.50
N VAL A 254 -12.41 25.78 -19.70
CA VAL A 254 -13.37 24.96 -20.43
C VAL A 254 -12.60 23.97 -21.29
N VAL A 255 -12.93 22.68 -21.16
CA VAL A 255 -12.36 21.62 -21.99
C VAL A 255 -13.34 21.27 -23.12
N GLN A 256 -12.90 21.43 -24.36
CA GLN A 256 -13.66 21.07 -25.55
C GLN A 256 -13.01 19.87 -26.25
N ILE A 257 -13.80 18.82 -26.47
CA ILE A 257 -13.40 17.65 -27.25
C ILE A 257 -13.50 18.01 -28.74
N ILE A 258 -12.38 17.91 -29.46
CA ILE A 258 -12.27 18.21 -30.91
C ILE A 258 -12.55 16.92 -31.69
N PHE A 259 -12.01 15.80 -31.23
CA PHE A 259 -12.20 14.47 -31.80
C PHE A 259 -12.39 13.44 -30.69
N PRO A 260 -13.37 12.51 -30.81
CA PRO A 260 -14.32 12.35 -31.93
C PRO A 260 -15.44 13.40 -31.93
N THR A 261 -15.92 13.81 -33.12
CA THR A 261 -17.14 14.62 -33.26
C THR A 261 -18.38 13.78 -32.99
N ASN A 262 -19.35 14.36 -32.27
CA ASN A 262 -20.63 13.70 -31.97
C ASN A 262 -21.32 13.24 -33.26
N GLY A 263 -21.52 11.93 -33.41
CA GLY A 263 -22.21 11.31 -34.55
C GLY A 263 -21.30 10.78 -35.68
N GLY A 264 -19.97 10.84 -35.53
CA GLY A 264 -19.05 10.22 -36.50
C GLY A 264 -19.08 8.69 -36.41
N THR A 265 -19.15 8.00 -37.55
CA THR A 265 -18.93 6.55 -37.64
C THR A 265 -17.43 6.28 -37.81
N TYR A 266 -16.85 5.51 -36.89
CA TYR A 266 -15.41 5.22 -36.88
C TYR A 266 -15.18 3.72 -36.95
N ILE A 267 -14.39 3.29 -37.93
CA ILE A 267 -14.04 1.90 -38.22
C ILE A 267 -12.61 1.54 -37.78
N ASP A 268 -11.88 2.48 -37.14
CA ASP A 268 -10.52 2.26 -36.66
C ASP A 268 -10.14 3.17 -35.47
N LYS A 269 -9.00 2.90 -34.81
CA LYS A 269 -8.46 3.68 -33.66
C LYS A 269 -8.02 5.09 -34.10
N LEU A 270 -8.90 6.09 -33.97
CA LEU A 270 -8.52 7.49 -34.17
C LEU A 270 -8.00 8.14 -32.88
N PRO A 271 -7.02 9.05 -32.97
CA PRO A 271 -6.54 9.79 -31.81
C PRO A 271 -7.64 10.73 -31.31
N ALA A 272 -8.03 10.60 -30.04
CA ALA A 272 -8.88 11.57 -29.38
C ALA A 272 -8.08 12.86 -29.11
N GLN A 273 -8.66 14.01 -29.44
CA GLN A 273 -8.05 15.32 -29.24
C GLN A 273 -9.02 16.20 -28.47
N ALA A 274 -8.52 16.88 -27.44
CA ALA A 274 -9.25 17.90 -26.71
C ALA A 274 -8.38 19.14 -26.58
N MET A 275 -8.99 20.31 -26.64
CA MET A 275 -8.35 21.59 -26.30
C MET A 275 -8.98 22.14 -25.03
N ALA A 276 -8.16 22.68 -24.14
CA ALA A 276 -8.62 23.51 -23.04
C ALA A 276 -8.35 24.96 -23.41
N TYR A 277 -9.35 25.82 -23.29
CA TYR A 277 -9.17 27.26 -23.44
C TYR A 277 -9.67 27.99 -22.20
N ASP A 278 -8.98 29.06 -21.82
CA ASP A 278 -9.43 30.00 -20.80
C ASP A 278 -10.28 31.07 -21.54
N PRO A 279 -11.60 31.12 -21.33
CA PRO A 279 -12.47 32.08 -22.01
C PRO A 279 -12.12 33.54 -21.69
N ASP A 280 -11.38 33.79 -20.60
CA ASP A 280 -10.98 35.14 -20.19
C ASP A 280 -9.61 35.56 -20.79
N ASN A 281 -8.86 34.63 -21.38
CA ASN A 281 -7.59 34.90 -22.05
C ASN A 281 -7.84 35.04 -23.55
N ALA A 282 -8.32 36.22 -23.97
CA ALA A 282 -8.23 36.62 -25.37
C ALA A 282 -6.74 36.75 -25.72
N ASP A 283 -6.13 35.67 -26.19
CA ASP A 283 -4.81 35.74 -26.81
C ASP A 283 -4.88 36.78 -27.94
N PRO A 284 -3.90 37.71 -28.04
CA PRO A 284 -3.87 38.65 -29.14
C PRO A 284 -3.81 37.86 -30.45
N ALA A 285 -4.85 38.01 -31.27
CA ALA A 285 -4.87 37.47 -32.62
C ALA A 285 -3.59 37.91 -33.35
N ALA A 286 -2.93 36.93 -33.98
CA ALA A 286 -1.80 37.13 -34.87
C ALA A 286 -2.12 38.08 -36.03
#